data_AF-A0A3D0LD85-F1
#
_entry.id   AF-A0A3D0LD85-F1
#
_cell.length_a   1.000
_cell.length_b   1.000
_cell.length_c   1.000
_cell.angle_alpha   90.00
_cell.angle_beta   90.00
_cell.angle_gamma   90.00
#
_symmetry.space_group_name_H-M   'P 1'
#
loop_
_entity.id
_entity.type
_entity.pdbx_description
1 polymer ?
#
loop_
_entity_poly.entity_id
_entity_poly.type
_entity_poly.pdbx_seq_one_letter_code
_entity_poly.pdbx_strand_id
1 'polypeptide(L)'
;MFKKLSQKMNIEHPRRFMLIIDIVCLLILFAAFFLGAKYIINEIFINKYNDGEYKTGSEKGLTEFNIPEGYVPYYNLGNAYYKQGEYDKAISYYKKALTENPPHSGERECDIRVNLALAMLQKIDWSNMETEKDVERVIRQLKAARNVLTEEGCANPDDPNGHNKEAEQLKKDIDDMIEQLQQNQEDQQNNDDQDDQQQNNDNNQDDQNNDSNSDREDELRDELEDQMTQNQQEHQDGEDQMQQYQEEQNGGGGGGSGYDGKTW
;
A
#
# COMPACT_ATOMS: atom_id res chain seq x y z
N MET A 1 35.65 42.57 -7.09
CA MET A 1 34.25 42.11 -7.16
C MET A 1 33.57 42.11 -5.78
N PHE A 2 34.14 41.44 -4.77
CA PHE A 2 33.60 41.37 -3.39
C PHE A 2 33.32 42.73 -2.70
N LYS A 3 34.18 43.75 -2.90
CA LYS A 3 33.96 45.09 -2.32
C LYS A 3 32.67 45.78 -2.79
N LYS A 4 32.18 45.52 -4.02
CA LYS A 4 30.93 46.11 -4.54
C LYS A 4 29.68 45.41 -4.01
N LEU A 5 29.76 44.10 -3.74
CA LEU A 5 28.67 43.32 -3.13
C LEU A 5 28.48 43.68 -1.64
N SER A 6 29.59 43.86 -0.92
CA SER A 6 29.62 44.34 0.48
C SER A 6 29.03 45.73 0.69
N GLN A 7 28.87 46.54 -0.37
CA GLN A 7 28.30 47.89 -0.27
C GLN A 7 26.77 47.91 -0.45
N LYS A 8 26.20 46.85 -1.05
CA LYS A 8 24.75 46.68 -1.24
C LYS A 8 24.08 45.87 -0.13
N MET A 9 24.82 44.97 0.52
CA MET A 9 24.39 44.26 1.72
C MET A 9 25.25 44.76 2.88
N ASN A 10 24.66 45.33 3.92
CA ASN A 10 25.36 45.94 5.06
C ASN A 10 26.02 44.85 5.94
N ILE A 11 27.03 44.15 5.41
CA ILE A 11 27.69 43.02 6.06
C ILE A 11 28.82 43.56 6.95
N GLU A 12 28.56 43.65 8.24
CA GLU A 12 29.52 44.17 9.23
C GLU A 12 30.79 43.32 9.35
N HIS A 13 30.71 42.01 9.02
CA HIS A 13 31.81 41.04 9.19
C HIS A 13 31.98 40.07 8.00
N PRO A 14 32.69 40.45 6.92
CA PRO A 14 32.74 39.69 5.66
C PRO A 14 33.39 38.31 5.76
N ARG A 15 34.38 38.11 6.65
CA ARG A 15 35.01 36.78 6.85
C ARG A 15 34.08 35.79 7.53
N ARG A 16 33.32 36.23 8.54
CA ARG A 16 32.32 35.41 9.23
C ARG A 16 31.19 35.04 8.28
N PHE A 17 30.77 36.00 7.45
CA PHE A 17 29.78 35.77 6.41
C PHE A 17 30.22 34.70 5.38
N MET A 18 31.46 34.76 4.89
CA MET A 18 31.99 33.73 3.97
C MET A 18 32.06 32.35 4.63
N LEU A 19 32.50 32.25 5.88
CA LEU A 19 32.51 30.97 6.62
C LEU A 19 31.10 30.38 6.79
N ILE A 20 30.09 31.21 7.04
CA ILE A 20 28.70 30.77 7.11
C ILE A 20 28.24 30.21 5.75
N ILE A 21 28.57 30.89 4.65
CA ILE A 21 28.27 30.41 3.29
C ILE A 21 28.94 29.06 3.05
N ASP A 22 30.23 28.92 3.36
CA ASP A 22 30.97 27.67 3.16
C ASP A 22 30.33 26.50 3.94
N ILE A 23 29.92 26.75 5.19
CA ILE A 23 29.20 25.74 6.01
C ILE A 23 27.85 25.38 5.37
N VAL A 24 27.07 26.37 4.92
CA VAL A 24 25.78 26.12 4.26
C VAL A 24 25.97 25.31 2.97
N CYS A 25 26.98 25.64 2.16
CA CYS A 25 27.30 24.87 0.95
C CYS A 25 27.69 23.42 1.29
N LEU A 26 28.47 23.19 2.33
CA LEU A 26 28.83 21.83 2.77
C LEU A 26 27.60 21.04 3.26
N LEU A 27 26.68 21.68 3.98
CA LEU A 27 25.43 21.04 4.41
C LEU A 27 24.53 20.67 3.22
N ILE A 28 24.44 21.52 2.20
CA ILE A 28 23.69 21.22 0.97
C ILE A 28 24.32 20.05 0.22
N LEU A 29 25.65 20.02 0.08
CA LEU A 29 26.35 18.91 -0.56
C LEU A 29 26.17 17.59 0.20
N PHE A 30 26.19 17.64 1.54
CA PHE A 30 25.92 16.48 2.38
C PHE A 30 24.48 15.98 2.22
N ALA A 31 23.50 16.88 2.20
CA ALA A 31 22.10 16.53 1.97
C ALA A 31 21.91 15.91 0.58
N ALA A 32 22.50 16.49 -0.47
CA ALA A 32 22.42 15.95 -1.83
C ALA A 32 23.07 14.56 -1.94
N PHE A 33 24.22 14.35 -1.29
CA PHE A 33 24.85 13.02 -1.22
C PHE A 33 23.95 12.00 -0.51
N PHE A 34 23.33 12.40 0.60
CA PHE A 34 22.43 11.53 1.36
C PHE A 34 21.19 11.15 0.55
N LEU A 35 20.54 12.11 -0.13
CA LEU A 35 19.40 11.86 -1.01
C LEU A 35 19.78 10.94 -2.18
N GLY A 36 20.91 11.20 -2.83
CA GLY A 36 21.40 10.35 -3.91
C GLY A 36 21.70 8.92 -3.46
N ALA A 37 22.27 8.74 -2.26
CA ALA A 37 22.48 7.42 -1.68
C ALA A 37 21.15 6.70 -1.40
N LYS A 38 20.15 7.40 -0.84
CA LYS A 38 18.81 6.83 -0.61
C LYS A 38 18.18 6.36 -1.92
N TYR A 39 18.21 7.20 -2.95
CA TYR A 39 17.68 6.87 -4.28
C TYR A 39 18.35 5.61 -4.85
N ILE A 40 19.68 5.54 -4.85
CA ILE A 40 20.42 4.36 -5.36
C ILE A 40 20.08 3.10 -4.55
N ILE A 41 19.90 3.21 -3.24
CA ILE A 41 19.52 2.06 -2.40
C ILE A 41 18.12 1.56 -2.78
N ASN A 42 17.16 2.48 -2.96
CA ASN A 42 15.79 2.14 -3.39
C ASN A 42 15.80 1.44 -4.75
N GLU A 43 16.53 1.98 -5.73
CA GLU A 43 16.72 1.39 -7.05
C GLU A 43 17.28 -0.04 -6.97
N ILE A 44 18.31 -0.26 -6.16
CA ILE A 44 18.89 -1.59 -5.96
C ILE A 44 17.86 -2.53 -5.32
N PHE A 45 17.04 -2.03 -4.39
CA PHE A 45 15.98 -2.80 -3.77
C PHE A 45 14.93 -3.21 -4.80
N ILE A 46 14.39 -2.27 -5.59
CA ILE A 46 13.37 -2.53 -6.63
C ILE A 46 13.90 -3.53 -7.65
N ASN A 47 15.11 -3.34 -8.17
CA ASN A 47 15.70 -4.27 -9.14
C ASN A 47 15.81 -5.70 -8.57
N LYS A 48 16.26 -5.83 -7.32
CA LYS A 48 16.32 -7.14 -6.66
C LYS A 48 14.95 -7.72 -6.37
N TYR A 49 13.99 -6.87 -6.00
CA TYR A 49 12.61 -7.27 -5.78
C TYR A 49 12.01 -7.89 -7.04
N ASN A 50 12.22 -7.24 -8.19
CA ASN A 50 11.79 -7.70 -9.51
C ASN A 50 12.49 -9.01 -9.93
N ASP A 51 13.73 -9.22 -9.50
CA ASP A 51 14.46 -10.50 -9.67
C ASP A 51 14.00 -11.60 -8.69
N GLY A 52 13.00 -11.33 -7.83
CA GLY A 52 12.50 -12.27 -6.82
C GLY A 52 13.35 -12.33 -5.54
N GLU A 53 14.30 -11.41 -5.37
CA GLU A 53 15.15 -11.28 -4.18
C GLU A 53 14.59 -10.26 -3.17
N TYR A 54 13.74 -10.72 -2.25
CA TYR A 54 13.04 -9.86 -1.28
C TYR A 54 13.87 -9.47 -0.05
N LYS A 55 15.14 -9.04 -0.20
CA LYS A 55 16.01 -8.73 0.95
C LYS A 55 15.62 -7.43 1.66
N THR A 56 15.43 -7.49 2.98
CA THR A 56 14.96 -6.34 3.79
C THR A 56 16.08 -5.48 4.42
N GLY A 57 17.34 -5.89 4.29
CA GLY A 57 18.44 -5.33 5.10
C GLY A 57 18.73 -3.86 4.82
N SER A 58 18.74 -3.46 3.54
CA SER A 58 18.97 -2.08 3.12
C SER A 58 17.85 -1.15 3.57
N GLU A 59 16.60 -1.56 3.34
CA GLU A 59 15.41 -0.77 3.69
C GLU A 59 15.30 -0.53 5.20
N LYS A 60 15.61 -1.55 6.03
CA LYS A 60 15.68 -1.35 7.49
C LYS A 60 16.68 -0.25 7.87
N GLY A 61 17.83 -0.20 7.20
CA GLY A 61 18.81 0.88 7.40
C GLY A 61 18.26 2.26 7.06
N LEU A 62 17.44 2.37 6.01
CA LEU A 62 16.81 3.63 5.61
C LEU A 62 15.76 4.12 6.61
N THR A 63 15.09 3.21 7.33
CA THR A 63 14.08 3.59 8.34
C THR A 63 14.66 4.37 9.53
N GLU A 64 15.96 4.26 9.80
CA GLU A 64 16.63 5.01 10.88
C GLU A 64 16.93 6.48 10.51
N PHE A 65 16.94 6.80 9.20
CA PHE A 65 17.25 8.14 8.66
C PHE A 65 16.21 8.56 7.62
N ASN A 66 14.94 8.49 8.02
CA ASN A 66 13.79 8.39 7.14
C ASN A 66 13.21 9.73 6.66
N ILE A 67 14.04 10.61 6.10
CA ILE A 67 13.62 11.94 5.60
C ILE A 67 14.37 12.27 4.31
N PRO A 68 13.72 12.77 3.24
CA PRO A 68 12.27 12.95 3.00
C PRO A 68 11.59 11.64 2.57
N GLU A 69 10.27 11.64 2.31
CA GLU A 69 9.49 10.47 1.89
C GLU A 69 9.65 9.27 2.82
N GLY A 70 9.23 9.45 4.07
CA GLY A 70 9.43 8.46 5.12
C GLY A 70 8.66 7.16 4.89
N TYR A 71 7.58 7.20 4.12
CA TYR A 71 6.73 6.02 3.91
C TYR A 71 7.42 4.95 3.04
N VAL A 72 8.32 5.34 2.11
CA VAL A 72 8.87 4.43 1.07
C VAL A 72 9.60 3.22 1.66
N PRO A 73 10.58 3.37 2.58
CA PRO A 73 11.27 2.19 3.12
C PRO A 73 10.34 1.25 3.89
N TYR A 74 9.32 1.78 4.55
CA TYR A 74 8.33 0.95 5.22
C TYR A 74 7.40 0.24 4.24
N TYR A 75 7.00 0.90 3.16
CA TYR A 75 6.21 0.31 2.09
C TYR A 75 6.98 -0.85 1.43
N ASN A 76 8.25 -0.62 1.08
CA ASN A 76 9.17 -1.63 0.55
C ASN A 76 9.35 -2.82 1.49
N LEU A 77 9.51 -2.56 2.79
CA LEU A 77 9.56 -3.63 3.79
C LEU A 77 8.25 -4.42 3.85
N GLY A 78 7.11 -3.74 3.76
CA GLY A 78 5.80 -4.38 3.65
C GLY A 78 5.74 -5.34 2.48
N ASN A 79 6.11 -4.87 1.29
CA ASN A 79 6.14 -5.66 0.06
C ASN A 79 7.07 -6.87 0.17
N ALA A 80 8.30 -6.66 0.66
CA ALA A 80 9.27 -7.73 0.80
C ALA A 80 8.80 -8.81 1.80
N TYR A 81 8.20 -8.40 2.93
CA TYR A 81 7.66 -9.37 3.88
C TYR A 81 6.43 -10.09 3.36
N TYR A 82 5.57 -9.42 2.60
CA TYR A 82 4.44 -10.07 1.94
C TYR A 82 4.92 -11.19 1.02
N LYS A 83 5.90 -10.92 0.15
CA LYS A 83 6.45 -11.93 -0.77
C LYS A 83 7.24 -13.05 -0.08
N GLN A 84 7.63 -12.86 1.17
CA GLN A 84 8.20 -13.93 2.00
C GLN A 84 7.14 -14.76 2.73
N GLY A 85 5.84 -14.45 2.58
CA GLY A 85 4.75 -15.07 3.35
C GLY A 85 4.68 -14.60 4.81
N GLU A 86 5.45 -13.57 5.18
CA GLU A 86 5.51 -13.02 6.53
C GLU A 86 4.44 -11.93 6.72
N TYR A 87 3.17 -12.26 6.53
CA TYR A 87 2.07 -11.30 6.44
C TYR A 87 1.89 -10.42 7.69
N ASP A 88 2.17 -10.94 8.90
CA ASP A 88 2.15 -10.13 10.12
C ASP A 88 3.16 -8.97 10.10
N LYS A 89 4.36 -9.24 9.57
CA LYS A 89 5.37 -8.20 9.41
C LYS A 89 4.96 -7.23 8.31
N ALA A 90 4.43 -7.74 7.20
CA ALA A 90 3.92 -6.91 6.10
C ALA A 90 2.88 -5.89 6.60
N ILE A 91 1.85 -6.37 7.31
CA ILE A 91 0.82 -5.53 7.96
C ILE A 91 1.45 -4.48 8.87
N SER A 92 2.41 -4.86 9.72
CA SER A 92 3.06 -3.90 10.61
C SER A 92 3.82 -2.82 9.85
N TYR A 93 4.45 -3.15 8.73
CA TYR A 93 5.24 -2.21 7.95
C TYR A 93 4.38 -1.30 7.08
N TYR A 94 3.30 -1.81 6.47
CA TYR A 94 2.33 -0.95 5.78
C TYR A 94 1.66 0.05 6.71
N LYS A 95 1.30 -0.37 7.93
CA LYS A 95 0.78 0.56 8.95
C LYS A 95 1.79 1.66 9.30
N LYS A 96 3.08 1.32 9.39
CA LYS A 96 4.14 2.32 9.59
C LYS A 96 4.25 3.26 8.39
N ALA A 97 4.17 2.75 7.16
CA ALA A 97 4.18 3.58 5.96
C ALA A 97 3.04 4.62 5.99
N LEU A 98 1.82 4.23 6.37
CA LEU A 98 0.69 5.16 6.54
C LEU A 98 0.94 6.22 7.63
N THR A 99 1.66 5.88 8.71
CA THR A 99 1.99 6.87 9.75
C THR A 99 3.03 7.91 9.33
N GLU A 100 3.78 7.67 8.24
CA GLU A 100 4.78 8.60 7.71
C GLU A 100 4.19 9.65 6.75
N ASN A 101 2.86 9.77 6.71
CA ASN A 101 2.11 10.72 5.88
C ASN A 101 2.49 10.62 4.39
N PRO A 102 2.19 9.48 3.74
CA PRO A 102 2.33 9.37 2.30
C PRO A 102 1.51 10.48 1.61
N PRO A 103 1.90 10.94 0.42
CA PRO A 103 1.15 11.96 -0.30
C PRO A 103 -0.29 11.51 -0.57
N HIS A 104 -1.26 12.23 0.01
CA HIS A 104 -2.69 11.93 -0.13
C HIS A 104 -3.23 12.17 -1.55
N SER A 105 -2.59 13.06 -2.31
CA SER A 105 -3.00 13.42 -3.68
C SER A 105 -2.41 12.51 -4.76
N GLY A 106 -1.63 11.51 -4.37
CA GLY A 106 -1.08 10.50 -5.27
C GLY A 106 -1.55 9.14 -4.79
N GLU A 107 -1.88 8.26 -5.74
CA GLU A 107 -2.36 6.89 -5.56
C GLU A 107 -1.63 6.10 -4.44
N ARG A 108 -0.39 6.48 -4.11
CA ARG A 108 0.46 5.97 -3.04
C ARG A 108 -0.21 5.64 -1.72
N GLU A 109 -1.03 6.54 -1.16
CA GLU A 109 -1.69 6.21 0.11
C GLU A 109 -2.65 5.02 -0.09
N CYS A 110 -3.40 5.01 -1.18
CA CYS A 110 -4.29 3.92 -1.53
C CYS A 110 -3.53 2.64 -1.87
N ASP A 111 -2.39 2.70 -2.56
CA ASP A 111 -1.55 1.53 -2.85
C ASP A 111 -1.10 0.83 -1.54
N ILE A 112 -0.68 1.63 -0.55
CA ILE A 112 -0.32 1.10 0.77
C ILE A 112 -1.54 0.46 1.45
N ARG A 113 -2.73 1.06 1.33
CA ARG A 113 -3.98 0.53 1.91
C ARG A 113 -4.44 -0.75 1.23
N VAL A 114 -4.35 -0.83 -0.10
CA VAL A 114 -4.62 -2.02 -0.90
C VAL A 114 -3.70 -3.16 -0.47
N ASN A 115 -2.40 -2.90 -0.42
CA ASN A 115 -1.42 -3.91 -0.03
C ASN A 115 -1.55 -4.33 1.45
N LEU A 116 -1.95 -3.40 2.33
CA LEU A 116 -2.32 -3.71 3.71
C LEU A 116 -3.56 -4.61 3.78
N ALA A 117 -4.62 -4.30 3.03
CA ALA A 117 -5.84 -5.10 2.99
C ALA A 117 -5.54 -6.51 2.46
N LEU A 118 -4.81 -6.63 1.36
CA LEU A 118 -4.38 -7.93 0.80
C LEU A 118 -3.57 -8.74 1.80
N ALA A 119 -2.62 -8.12 2.51
CA ALA A 119 -1.87 -8.78 3.59
C ALA A 119 -2.78 -9.26 4.74
N MET A 120 -3.85 -8.52 5.06
CA MET A 120 -4.85 -8.92 6.04
C MET A 120 -5.71 -10.09 5.55
N LEU A 121 -6.04 -10.14 4.26
CA LEU A 121 -6.82 -11.23 3.66
C LEU A 121 -6.03 -12.55 3.64
N GLN A 122 -4.73 -12.50 3.34
CA GLN A 122 -3.83 -13.67 3.41
C GLN A 122 -3.72 -14.27 4.82
N LYS A 123 -4.07 -13.50 5.86
CA LYS A 123 -4.10 -13.94 7.25
C LYS A 123 -5.41 -14.61 7.67
N ILE A 124 -6.42 -14.62 6.81
CA ILE A 124 -7.70 -15.26 7.13
C ILE A 124 -7.49 -16.78 7.08
N ASP A 125 -7.85 -17.44 8.19
CA ASP A 125 -7.86 -18.90 8.25
C ASP A 125 -9.23 -19.40 7.78
N TRP A 126 -9.25 -19.84 6.52
CA TRP A 126 -10.42 -20.41 5.87
C TRP A 126 -10.62 -21.90 6.21
N SER A 127 -9.56 -22.61 6.56
CA SER A 127 -9.54 -24.07 6.71
C SER A 127 -10.37 -24.60 7.88
N ASN A 128 -10.79 -23.74 8.82
CA ASN A 128 -11.49 -24.11 10.05
C ASN A 128 -12.76 -23.25 10.25
N MET A 129 -13.68 -23.31 9.28
CA MET A 129 -15.00 -22.67 9.36
C MET A 129 -16.11 -23.67 9.68
N GLU A 130 -15.98 -24.39 10.80
CA GLU A 130 -16.94 -25.44 11.20
C GLU A 130 -18.17 -24.87 11.91
N THR A 131 -18.05 -23.70 12.54
CA THR A 131 -19.12 -23.10 13.33
C THR A 131 -19.54 -21.73 12.81
N GLU A 132 -20.76 -21.31 13.12
CA GLU A 132 -21.26 -19.95 12.86
C GLU A 132 -20.31 -18.87 13.39
N LYS A 133 -19.69 -19.12 14.55
CA LYS A 133 -18.71 -18.22 15.16
C LYS A 133 -17.42 -18.10 14.36
N ASP A 134 -17.02 -19.15 13.66
CA ASP A 134 -15.83 -19.14 12.80
C ASP A 134 -16.09 -18.31 11.55
N VAL A 135 -17.25 -18.50 10.92
CA VAL A 135 -17.69 -17.67 9.78
C VAL A 135 -17.84 -16.21 10.18
N GLU A 136 -18.44 -15.92 11.34
CA GLU A 136 -18.50 -14.56 11.88
C GLU A 136 -17.10 -13.95 12.09
N ARG A 137 -16.12 -14.74 12.55
CA ARG A 137 -14.74 -14.28 12.72
C ARG A 137 -14.14 -13.90 11.37
N VAL A 138 -14.33 -14.72 10.35
CA VAL A 138 -13.86 -14.44 8.98
C VAL A 138 -14.53 -13.19 8.43
N ILE A 139 -15.85 -13.05 8.53
CA ILE A 139 -16.59 -11.84 8.13
C ILE A 139 -16.05 -10.59 8.84
N ARG A 140 -15.71 -10.69 10.14
CA ARG A 140 -15.09 -9.58 10.87
C ARG A 140 -13.70 -9.21 10.30
N GLN A 141 -12.90 -10.18 9.89
CA GLN A 141 -11.59 -9.94 9.26
C GLN A 141 -11.75 -9.31 7.87
N LEU A 142 -12.69 -9.81 7.05
CA LEU A 142 -13.05 -9.23 5.76
C LEU A 142 -13.49 -7.77 5.90
N LYS A 143 -14.41 -7.49 6.83
CA LYS A 143 -14.86 -6.11 7.12
C LYS A 143 -13.71 -5.21 7.59
N ALA A 144 -12.76 -5.74 8.35
CA ALA A 144 -11.59 -4.97 8.75
C ALA A 144 -10.69 -4.61 7.54
N ALA A 145 -10.45 -5.55 6.62
CA ALA A 145 -9.70 -5.29 5.39
C ALA A 145 -10.44 -4.28 4.50
N ARG A 146 -11.75 -4.46 4.31
CA ARG A 146 -12.63 -3.52 3.60
C ARG A 146 -12.54 -2.10 4.18
N ASN A 147 -12.58 -1.96 5.50
CA ASN A 147 -12.53 -0.64 6.14
C ASN A 147 -11.23 0.10 5.81
N VAL A 148 -10.09 -0.60 5.78
CA VAL A 148 -8.79 -0.02 5.38
C VAL A 148 -8.85 0.59 3.98
N LEU A 149 -9.58 -0.05 3.05
CA LEU A 149 -9.77 0.44 1.68
C LEU A 149 -10.68 1.66 1.62
N THR A 150 -11.63 1.80 2.54
CA THR A 150 -12.56 2.94 2.54
C THR A 150 -12.04 4.19 3.25
N GLU A 151 -10.99 4.04 4.04
CA GLU A 151 -10.34 5.16 4.71
C GLU A 151 -9.75 6.13 3.70
N GLU A 152 -9.79 7.42 4.05
CA GLU A 152 -9.27 8.51 3.21
C GLU A 152 -9.92 8.60 1.81
N GLY A 153 -10.97 7.82 1.55
CA GLY A 153 -11.77 7.83 0.32
C GLY A 153 -11.20 7.00 -0.82
N CYS A 154 -10.22 6.12 -0.56
CA CYS A 154 -9.61 5.27 -1.59
C CYS A 154 -10.68 4.43 -2.31
N ALA A 155 -11.51 3.73 -1.56
CA ALA A 155 -12.82 3.23 -1.97
C ALA A 155 -13.93 3.99 -1.23
N ASN A 156 -15.12 4.08 -1.81
CA ASN A 156 -16.29 4.64 -1.14
C ASN A 156 -17.08 3.49 -0.45
N PRO A 157 -17.53 3.66 0.80
CA PRO A 157 -18.27 2.63 1.53
C PRO A 157 -19.57 2.16 0.86
N ASP A 158 -20.27 3.03 0.15
CA ASP A 158 -21.67 2.84 -0.26
C ASP A 158 -21.84 2.75 -1.78
N ASP A 159 -20.94 3.37 -2.55
CA ASP A 159 -20.97 3.42 -4.02
C ASP A 159 -19.56 3.28 -4.61
N PRO A 160 -19.38 3.05 -5.92
CA PRO A 160 -18.06 2.85 -6.53
C PRO A 160 -17.43 4.17 -7.03
N ASN A 161 -17.45 5.23 -6.22
CA ASN A 161 -16.86 6.55 -6.55
C ASN A 161 -15.66 6.94 -5.68
N GLY A 162 -14.98 5.97 -5.08
CA GLY A 162 -13.65 6.16 -4.50
C GLY A 162 -12.64 6.64 -5.54
N HIS A 163 -11.58 7.28 -5.06
CA HIS A 163 -10.59 7.89 -5.95
C HIS A 163 -9.47 6.93 -6.40
N ASN A 164 -9.53 5.65 -5.98
CA ASN A 164 -8.63 4.60 -6.43
C ASN A 164 -9.42 3.38 -6.91
N LYS A 165 -9.18 2.92 -8.13
CA LYS A 165 -9.99 1.89 -8.79
C LYS A 165 -9.69 0.50 -8.23
N GLU A 166 -8.45 0.27 -7.87
CA GLU A 166 -7.95 -0.99 -7.34
C GLU A 166 -8.55 -1.24 -5.96
N ALA A 167 -8.60 -0.19 -5.12
CA ALA A 167 -9.27 -0.20 -3.84
C ALA A 167 -10.78 -0.46 -3.99
N GLU A 168 -11.44 0.15 -4.98
CA GLU A 168 -12.86 -0.10 -5.28
C GLU A 168 -13.12 -1.54 -5.71
N GLN A 169 -12.28 -2.08 -6.60
CA GLN A 169 -12.40 -3.44 -7.06
C GLN A 169 -12.21 -4.43 -5.91
N LEU A 170 -11.12 -4.31 -5.15
CA LEU A 170 -10.86 -5.20 -4.01
C LEU A 170 -11.94 -5.08 -2.93
N LYS A 171 -12.46 -3.87 -2.67
CA LYS A 171 -13.59 -3.68 -1.75
C LYS A 171 -14.83 -4.40 -2.26
N LYS A 172 -15.14 -4.30 -3.56
CA LYS A 172 -16.26 -5.03 -4.17
C LYS A 172 -16.10 -6.53 -4.01
N ASP A 173 -14.92 -7.07 -4.27
CA ASP A 173 -14.64 -8.50 -4.12
C ASP A 173 -14.84 -8.96 -2.66
N ILE A 174 -14.41 -8.13 -1.69
CA ILE A 174 -14.66 -8.37 -0.27
C ILE A 174 -16.15 -8.32 0.07
N ASP A 175 -16.91 -7.37 -0.49
CA ASP A 175 -18.36 -7.25 -0.26
C ASP A 175 -19.10 -8.48 -0.81
N ASP A 176 -18.75 -8.92 -2.02
CA ASP A 176 -19.32 -10.13 -2.63
C ASP A 176 -19.01 -11.39 -1.79
N MET A 177 -17.80 -11.50 -1.24
CA MET A 177 -17.43 -12.59 -0.32
C MET A 177 -18.23 -12.58 0.98
N ILE A 178 -18.41 -11.40 1.59
CA ILE A 178 -19.21 -11.27 2.81
C ILE A 178 -20.65 -11.69 2.54
N GLU A 179 -21.24 -11.25 1.42
CA GLU A 179 -22.60 -11.61 1.05
C GLU A 179 -22.77 -13.12 0.88
N GLN A 180 -21.83 -13.77 0.18
CA GLN A 180 -21.84 -15.23 -0.02
C GLN A 180 -21.76 -15.99 1.31
N LEU A 181 -20.87 -15.58 2.22
CA LEU A 181 -20.75 -16.22 3.54
C LEU A 181 -22.03 -16.05 4.37
N GLN A 182 -22.71 -14.90 4.26
CA GLN A 182 -23.96 -14.66 4.98
C GLN A 182 -25.12 -15.47 4.41
N GLN A 183 -25.26 -15.54 3.08
CA GLN A 183 -26.30 -16.35 2.43
C GLN A 183 -26.19 -17.84 2.81
N ASN A 184 -24.96 -18.37 2.81
CA ASN A 184 -24.72 -19.76 3.19
C ASN A 184 -25.14 -20.07 4.65
N GLN A 185 -25.07 -19.09 5.55
CA GLN A 185 -25.54 -19.26 6.94
C GLN A 185 -27.07 -19.29 7.03
N GLU A 186 -27.76 -18.43 6.27
CA GLU A 186 -29.23 -18.39 6.24
C GLU A 186 -29.82 -19.68 5.65
N ASP A 187 -29.19 -20.24 4.60
CA ASP A 187 -29.64 -21.49 3.98
C ASP A 187 -29.44 -22.72 4.89
N GLN A 188 -28.40 -22.75 5.71
CA GLN A 188 -28.19 -23.82 6.71
C GLN A 188 -29.26 -23.76 7.81
N GLN A 189 -29.59 -22.57 8.33
CA GLN A 189 -30.62 -22.41 9.35
C GLN A 189 -32.03 -22.76 8.84
N ASN A 190 -32.34 -22.45 7.58
CA ASN A 190 -33.64 -22.77 6.98
C ASN A 190 -33.85 -24.26 6.68
N ASN A 191 -32.79 -25.04 6.52
CA ASN A 191 -32.87 -26.49 6.33
C ASN A 191 -33.01 -27.25 7.66
N ASP A 192 -32.39 -26.78 8.74
CA ASP A 192 -32.54 -27.38 10.08
C ASP A 192 -33.97 -27.21 10.64
N ASP A 193 -34.71 -26.19 10.21
CA ASP A 193 -36.11 -25.96 10.59
C ASP A 193 -37.12 -26.87 9.83
N GLN A 194 -36.69 -27.64 8.82
CA GLN A 194 -37.55 -28.57 8.07
C GLN A 194 -37.42 -30.04 8.48
N ASP A 195 -36.41 -30.41 9.27
CA ASP A 195 -36.17 -31.81 9.66
C ASP A 195 -36.93 -32.29 10.91
N ASP A 196 -37.77 -31.44 11.52
CA ASP A 196 -38.66 -31.85 12.63
C ASP A 196 -39.98 -32.51 12.17
N GLN A 197 -40.15 -32.79 10.87
CA GLN A 197 -41.30 -33.55 10.35
C GLN A 197 -40.97 -34.57 9.25
N GLN A 198 -40.04 -35.51 9.47
CA GLN A 198 -40.23 -36.89 8.98
C GLN A 198 -39.26 -37.90 9.60
N GLN A 199 -39.79 -38.73 10.50
CA GLN A 199 -39.16 -40.00 10.84
C GLN A 199 -39.15 -40.95 9.63
N ASN A 200 -38.02 -41.65 9.47
CA ASN A 200 -37.72 -42.80 8.59
C ASN A 200 -37.24 -42.47 7.16
N ASN A 201 -35.92 -42.56 6.93
CA ASN A 201 -35.34 -43.73 6.25
C ASN A 201 -33.81 -43.68 6.29
N ASP A 202 -33.20 -44.85 6.47
CA ASP A 202 -31.76 -45.09 6.26
C ASP A 202 -31.28 -44.59 4.89
N ASN A 203 -30.16 -43.85 4.85
CA ASN A 203 -28.99 -44.19 4.02
C ASN A 203 -27.85 -43.18 4.21
N ASN A 204 -26.66 -43.73 4.50
CA ASN A 204 -25.32 -43.17 4.25
C ASN A 204 -25.27 -42.01 3.23
N GLN A 205 -24.98 -40.79 3.69
CA GLN A 205 -24.45 -39.74 2.83
C GLN A 205 -23.80 -38.57 3.60
N ASP A 206 -22.93 -38.87 4.57
CA ASP A 206 -22.06 -37.86 5.20
C ASP A 206 -20.63 -38.03 4.66
N ASP A 207 -20.28 -37.40 3.54
CA ASP A 207 -18.85 -37.16 3.16
C ASP A 207 -18.63 -36.31 1.90
N GLN A 208 -19.54 -35.43 1.47
CA GLN A 208 -19.35 -34.63 0.23
C GLN A 208 -19.18 -33.11 0.41
N ASN A 209 -19.33 -32.55 1.61
CA ASN A 209 -19.22 -31.10 1.81
C ASN A 209 -17.80 -30.58 2.06
N ASN A 210 -16.79 -31.46 2.23
CA ASN A 210 -15.44 -31.02 2.61
C ASN A 210 -14.51 -30.73 1.41
N ASP A 211 -14.72 -31.38 0.25
CA ASP A 211 -13.89 -31.14 -0.95
C ASP A 211 -14.18 -29.78 -1.61
N SER A 212 -15.44 -29.33 -1.62
CA SER A 212 -15.85 -28.12 -2.35
C SER A 212 -15.41 -26.81 -1.69
N ASN A 213 -15.13 -26.80 -0.38
CA ASN A 213 -14.62 -25.61 0.32
C ASN A 213 -13.13 -25.42 0.04
N SER A 214 -12.33 -26.49 -0.01
CA SER A 214 -10.89 -26.41 -0.29
C SER A 214 -10.59 -25.79 -1.67
N ASP A 215 -11.32 -26.21 -2.71
CA ASP A 215 -11.09 -25.72 -4.07
C ASP A 215 -11.38 -24.20 -4.21
N ARG A 216 -12.40 -23.71 -3.48
CA ARG A 216 -12.77 -22.28 -3.49
C ARG A 216 -11.81 -21.42 -2.68
N GLU A 217 -11.23 -21.97 -1.62
CA GLU A 217 -10.20 -21.30 -0.82
C GLU A 217 -8.92 -21.08 -1.61
N ASP A 218 -8.48 -22.10 -2.35
CA ASP A 218 -7.28 -22.03 -3.18
C ASP A 218 -7.48 -21.04 -4.33
N GLU A 219 -8.65 -21.06 -4.99
CA GLU A 219 -9.00 -20.09 -6.03
C GLU A 219 -8.97 -18.64 -5.52
N LEU A 220 -9.51 -18.40 -4.32
CA LEU A 220 -9.48 -17.07 -3.69
C LEU A 220 -8.05 -16.63 -3.35
N ARG A 221 -7.22 -17.54 -2.83
CA ARG A 221 -5.82 -17.22 -2.49
C ARG A 221 -5.02 -16.86 -3.73
N ASP A 222 -5.22 -17.60 -4.82
CA ASP A 222 -4.57 -17.36 -6.10
C ASP A 222 -5.02 -16.02 -6.69
N GLU A 223 -6.32 -15.71 -6.66
CA GLU A 223 -6.85 -14.42 -7.13
C GLU A 223 -6.28 -13.24 -6.32
N LEU A 224 -6.22 -13.35 -4.99
CA LEU A 224 -5.63 -12.32 -4.13
C LEU A 224 -4.12 -12.17 -4.36
N GLU A 225 -3.40 -13.26 -4.63
CA GLU A 225 -1.97 -13.22 -4.93
C GLU A 225 -1.69 -12.56 -6.30
N ASP A 226 -2.54 -12.83 -7.29
CA ASP A 226 -2.50 -12.19 -8.60
C ASP A 226 -2.78 -10.69 -8.49
N GLN A 227 -3.85 -10.30 -7.77
CA GLN A 227 -4.19 -8.89 -7.53
C GLN A 227 -3.03 -8.15 -6.84
N MET A 228 -2.42 -8.74 -5.81
CA MET A 228 -1.25 -8.15 -5.15
C MET A 228 -0.07 -8.00 -6.10
N THR A 229 0.21 -9.03 -6.91
CA THR A 229 1.34 -9.01 -7.82
C THR A 229 1.19 -7.92 -8.87
N GLN A 230 -0.01 -7.75 -9.42
CA GLN A 230 -0.34 -6.67 -10.35
C GLN A 230 -0.16 -5.30 -9.70
N ASN A 231 -0.76 -5.09 -8.51
CA ASN A 231 -0.63 -3.82 -7.78
C ASN A 231 0.85 -3.48 -7.50
N GLN A 232 1.64 -4.44 -7.03
CA GLN A 232 3.05 -4.20 -6.74
C GLN A 232 3.89 -3.91 -7.98
N GLN A 233 3.66 -4.60 -9.10
CA GLN A 233 4.43 -4.41 -10.34
C GLN A 233 4.14 -3.05 -10.99
N GLU A 234 2.86 -2.71 -11.14
CA GLU A 234 2.45 -1.45 -11.77
C GLU A 234 2.92 -0.22 -10.99
N HIS A 235 2.90 -0.31 -9.65
CA HIS A 235 3.31 0.82 -8.83
C HIS A 235 4.83 0.90 -8.63
N GLN A 236 5.58 -0.21 -8.61
CA GLN A 236 7.05 -0.18 -8.56
C GLN A 236 7.65 0.47 -9.81
N ASP A 237 7.11 0.18 -11.00
CA ASP A 237 7.52 0.84 -12.26
C ASP A 237 7.10 2.33 -12.31
N GLY A 238 6.04 2.70 -11.55
CA GLY A 238 5.58 4.07 -11.39
C GLY A 238 6.31 4.88 -10.31
N GLU A 239 7.08 4.25 -9.41
CA GLU A 239 7.95 4.93 -8.43
C GLU A 239 9.08 5.69 -9.10
N ASP A 240 9.63 5.12 -10.17
CA ASP A 240 10.74 5.71 -10.95
C ASP A 240 10.32 6.99 -11.70
N GLN A 241 9.05 7.10 -12.10
CA GLN A 241 8.56 8.23 -12.92
C GLN A 241 8.06 9.41 -12.08
N MET A 242 7.43 9.17 -10.93
CA MET A 242 6.82 10.24 -10.11
C MET A 242 7.84 11.11 -9.38
N GLN A 243 9.03 10.59 -9.03
CA GLN A 243 10.10 11.39 -8.44
C GLN A 243 10.66 12.41 -9.43
N GLN A 244 10.70 12.06 -10.72
CA GLN A 244 11.13 12.96 -11.80
C GLN A 244 10.14 14.11 -12.01
N TYR A 245 8.84 13.85 -11.89
CA TYR A 245 7.78 14.87 -12.04
C TYR A 245 7.70 15.86 -10.87
N GLN A 246 8.02 15.44 -9.63
CA GLN A 246 8.02 16.34 -8.47
C GLN A 246 9.22 17.30 -8.47
N GLU A 247 10.37 16.90 -9.02
CA GLU A 247 11.52 17.80 -9.22
C GLU A 247 11.24 18.86 -10.30
N GLU A 248 10.51 18.53 -11.37
CA GLU A 248 10.16 19.48 -12.43
C GLU A 248 9.17 20.57 -11.97
N GLN A 249 8.22 20.25 -11.08
CA GLN A 249 7.27 21.26 -10.57
C GLN A 249 7.86 22.19 -9.51
N ASN A 250 8.84 21.74 -8.71
CA ASN A 250 9.50 22.58 -7.69
C ASN A 250 10.75 23.32 -8.22
N GLY A 251 11.25 22.98 -9.41
CA GLY A 251 12.40 23.64 -10.05
C GLY A 251 12.06 24.82 -10.98
N GLY A 252 10.78 25.06 -11.29
CA GLY A 252 10.33 25.98 -12.35
C GLY A 252 10.04 27.42 -11.94
N GLY A 253 10.74 27.97 -10.95
CA GLY A 253 10.56 29.36 -10.50
C GLY A 253 11.42 30.38 -11.26
N GLY A 254 10.95 30.88 -12.40
CA GLY A 254 11.26 32.26 -12.83
C GLY A 254 11.76 32.49 -14.27
N GLY A 255 11.01 33.30 -15.03
CA GLY A 255 11.54 34.11 -16.15
C GLY A 255 10.74 34.00 -17.45
N GLY A 256 9.76 34.88 -17.65
CA GLY A 256 8.86 34.83 -18.80
C GLY A 256 9.43 35.39 -20.11
N SER A 257 8.76 35.08 -21.22
CA SER A 257 8.15 36.07 -22.14
C SER A 257 7.36 35.36 -23.24
N GLY A 258 6.11 35.79 -23.45
CA GLY A 258 5.40 35.79 -24.73
C GLY A 258 5.06 34.44 -25.38
N TYR A 259 3.77 34.15 -25.52
CA TYR A 259 3.12 34.14 -26.84
C TYR A 259 1.58 34.07 -26.69
N ASP A 260 0.92 34.98 -27.41
CA ASP A 260 -0.51 35.06 -27.67
C ASP A 260 -1.00 33.85 -28.48
N GLY A 261 -2.22 33.36 -28.24
CA GLY A 261 -2.83 32.36 -29.11
C GLY A 261 -4.20 31.85 -28.68
N LYS A 262 -5.24 32.62 -28.97
CA LYS A 262 -6.67 32.24 -28.92
C LYS A 262 -6.93 30.86 -29.57
N THR A 263 -7.93 30.10 -29.10
CA THR A 263 -9.20 29.90 -29.81
C THR A 263 -10.23 29.05 -29.04
N TRP A 264 -11.43 29.66 -28.94
CA TRP A 264 -12.78 29.19 -28.56
C TRP A 264 -13.04 28.77 -27.11
#